data_AF-A0A5F1ETG4-F1
#
_entry.id   AF-A0A5F1ETG4-F1
#
_cell.length_a   1.000
_cell.length_b   1.000
_cell.length_c   1.000
_cell.angle_alpha   90.00
_cell.angle_beta   90.00
_cell.angle_gamma   90.00
#
_symmetry.space_group_name_H-M   'P 1'
#
loop_
_entity.id
_entity.type
_entity.pdbx_description
1 polymer ?
#
loop_
_entity_poly.entity_id
_entity_poly.type
_entity_poly.pdbx_seq_one_letter_code
_entity_poly.pdbx_strand_id
1 'polypeptide(L)'
;MMRRFPLVLALLFPGISQAELTVVAVLGGQSTAEYFAGINNQGEEPPTSQVLTLSTPDKASVLPIRTPELSPGALEARSLSMPGMRSIFLIGDDELSRRWLALRRDQLIQLNAVGYVVNVASESAWNDLQSQANGLELLPVSGSDLAVRLGISHYPVLISEKGVEQ
;
A
#
# COMPACT_ATOMS: atom_id res chain seq x y z
N MET A 1 -53.23 77.81 16.46
CA MET A 1 -53.02 78.17 15.03
C MET A 1 -53.11 76.88 14.23
N MET A 2 -54.11 76.76 13.34
CA MET A 2 -54.18 75.99 12.07
C MET A 2 -53.34 74.68 11.96
N ARG A 3 -53.80 73.51 11.49
CA ARG A 3 -54.93 73.15 10.61
C ARG A 3 -54.80 71.65 10.27
N ARG A 4 -55.95 70.99 9.98
CA ARG A 4 -56.18 69.81 9.09
C ARG A 4 -56.08 68.38 9.67
N PHE A 5 -57.27 67.87 10.00
CA PHE A 5 -57.76 66.47 9.97
C PHE A 5 -57.79 65.89 8.51
N PRO A 6 -58.23 64.63 8.27
CA PRO A 6 -57.57 63.32 8.46
C PRO A 6 -57.50 62.54 7.11
N LEU A 7 -56.91 61.33 7.04
CA LEU A 7 -57.34 60.36 6.02
C LEU A 7 -57.06 58.92 6.47
N VAL A 8 -58.15 58.18 6.63
CA VAL A 8 -58.21 56.72 6.71
C VAL A 8 -58.01 56.15 5.31
N LEU A 9 -57.24 55.08 5.17
CA LEU A 9 -57.47 54.13 4.08
C LEU A 9 -57.14 52.70 4.53
N ALA A 10 -58.21 51.97 4.84
CA ALA A 10 -58.24 50.53 4.92
C ALA A 10 -57.97 49.93 3.53
N LEU A 11 -57.21 48.83 3.46
CA LEU A 11 -57.37 47.84 2.40
C LEU A 11 -56.62 46.54 2.71
N LEU A 12 -57.34 45.44 2.44
CA LEU A 12 -56.89 44.11 2.03
C LEU A 12 -56.86 42.99 3.08
N PHE A 13 -58.01 42.34 3.22
CA PHE A 13 -58.08 40.88 3.20
C PHE A 13 -57.69 40.36 1.80
N PRO A 14 -56.83 39.35 1.73
CA PRO A 14 -57.05 38.23 0.82
C PRO A 14 -57.14 36.91 1.59
N GLY A 15 -58.09 36.07 1.17
CA GLY A 15 -58.48 34.83 1.82
C GLY A 15 -57.37 33.78 1.89
N ILE A 16 -57.48 32.93 2.91
CA ILE A 16 -56.69 31.71 3.04
C ILE A 16 -57.18 30.76 1.93
N SER A 17 -56.53 30.83 0.78
CA SER A 17 -56.51 29.73 -0.18
C SER A 17 -55.31 28.87 0.19
N GLN A 18 -55.54 27.76 0.88
CA GLN A 18 -54.53 26.72 1.04
C GLN A 18 -55.07 25.49 0.32
N ALA A 19 -54.48 25.30 -0.85
CA ALA A 19 -54.71 24.21 -1.76
C ALA A 19 -54.54 22.87 -1.05
N GLU A 20 -55.48 21.98 -1.29
CA GLU A 20 -55.36 20.55 -0.99
C GLU A 20 -54.09 20.02 -1.68
N LEU A 21 -53.08 19.62 -0.90
CA LEU A 21 -51.93 18.92 -1.46
C LEU A 21 -52.39 17.56 -1.96
N THR A 22 -52.63 17.46 -3.26
CA THR A 22 -52.53 16.17 -3.95
C THR A 22 -51.09 15.72 -3.79
N VAL A 23 -50.89 14.68 -2.98
CA VAL A 23 -49.58 14.02 -2.84
C VAL A 23 -49.23 13.42 -4.19
N VAL A 24 -48.41 14.14 -4.96
CA VAL A 24 -47.76 13.63 -6.17
C VAL A 24 -46.77 12.59 -5.69
N ALA A 25 -47.10 11.31 -5.92
CA ALA A 25 -46.31 10.09 -5.74
C ALA A 25 -45.02 10.20 -4.90
N VAL A 26 -44.97 9.50 -3.76
CA VAL A 26 -43.72 9.22 -3.04
C VAL A 26 -42.92 8.18 -3.83
N LEU A 27 -42.09 8.64 -4.75
CA LEU A 27 -41.11 7.80 -5.48
C LEU A 27 -39.82 7.62 -4.66
N GLY A 28 -39.96 7.21 -3.41
CA GLY A 28 -38.86 6.88 -2.52
C GLY A 28 -39.23 5.66 -1.69
N GLY A 29 -38.72 4.49 -2.06
CA GLY A 29 -39.05 3.23 -1.39
C GLY A 29 -38.12 2.06 -1.73
N GLN A 30 -37.03 2.29 -2.46
CA GLN A 30 -36.02 1.26 -2.60
C GLN A 30 -35.17 1.25 -1.34
N SER A 31 -35.22 0.13 -0.64
CA SER A 31 -34.43 -0.09 0.57
C SER A 31 -32.95 0.06 0.24
N THR A 32 -32.28 0.96 0.94
CA THR A 32 -30.82 1.08 0.87
C THR A 32 -30.13 0.10 1.81
N ALA A 33 -30.86 -0.84 2.42
CA ALA A 33 -30.33 -1.76 3.43
C ALA A 33 -29.08 -2.52 2.95
N GLU A 34 -28.96 -2.86 1.67
CA GLU A 34 -27.74 -3.48 1.13
C GLU A 34 -26.50 -2.60 1.28
N TYR A 35 -26.64 -1.27 1.15
CA TYR A 35 -25.54 -0.33 1.34
C TYR A 35 -25.17 -0.16 2.84
N PHE A 36 -26.10 -0.47 3.75
CA PHE A 36 -25.90 -0.35 5.20
C PHE A 36 -25.59 -1.70 5.90
N ALA A 37 -25.67 -2.82 5.18
CA ALA A 37 -25.45 -4.16 5.74
C ALA A 37 -24.05 -4.35 6.34
N GLY A 38 -23.03 -3.67 5.82
CA GLY A 38 -21.66 -3.73 6.35
C GLY A 38 -21.39 -2.81 7.56
N ILE A 39 -22.33 -1.94 7.92
CA ILE A 39 -22.17 -0.89 8.96
C ILE A 39 -23.15 -1.08 10.11
N ASN A 40 -24.24 -1.81 9.92
CA ASN A 40 -25.22 -2.09 10.96
C ASN A 40 -24.83 -3.36 11.75
N ASN A 41 -24.15 -3.20 12.89
CA ASN A 41 -23.83 -4.29 13.83
C ASN A 41 -25.04 -4.75 14.67
N GLN A 42 -26.27 -4.66 14.15
CA GLN A 42 -27.45 -5.16 14.85
C GLN A 42 -27.77 -6.58 14.38
N GLY A 43 -27.04 -7.54 14.96
CA GLY A 43 -27.56 -8.85 15.37
C GLY A 43 -28.23 -9.80 14.36
N GLU A 44 -28.31 -9.48 13.08
CA GLU A 44 -28.84 -10.39 12.06
C GLU A 44 -27.73 -11.32 11.56
N GLU A 45 -27.95 -12.63 11.66
CA GLU A 45 -26.98 -13.65 11.27
C GLU A 45 -26.51 -13.44 9.83
N PRO A 46 -25.19 -13.35 9.58
CA PRO A 46 -24.67 -13.02 8.26
C PRO A 46 -24.99 -14.16 7.28
N PRO A 47 -25.31 -13.86 6.01
CA PRO A 47 -25.26 -14.86 4.95
C PRO A 47 -23.84 -15.44 4.96
N THR A 48 -23.74 -16.77 4.91
CA THR A 48 -22.49 -17.55 4.90
C THR A 48 -21.42 -16.76 4.14
N SER A 49 -20.49 -16.17 4.88
CA SER A 49 -19.43 -15.38 4.29
C SER A 49 -18.70 -16.31 3.35
N GLN A 50 -18.79 -16.05 2.05
CA GLN A 50 -17.77 -16.53 1.14
C GLN A 50 -16.50 -15.87 1.64
N VAL A 51 -15.74 -16.59 2.46
CA VAL A 51 -14.40 -16.22 2.83
C VAL A 51 -13.65 -16.19 1.51
N LEU A 52 -13.56 -15.01 0.91
CA LEU A 52 -12.52 -14.68 -0.05
C LEU A 52 -11.23 -14.91 0.73
N THR A 53 -10.75 -16.14 0.67
CA THR A 53 -9.44 -16.49 1.18
C THR A 53 -8.53 -15.69 0.27
N LEU A 54 -8.04 -14.54 0.77
CA LEU A 54 -7.03 -13.74 0.10
C LEU A 54 -5.78 -14.63 0.08
N SER A 55 -5.75 -15.53 -0.88
CA SER A 55 -4.63 -16.41 -1.13
C SER A 55 -3.49 -15.46 -1.42
N THR A 56 -2.53 -15.39 -0.50
CA THR A 56 -1.30 -14.66 -0.77
C THR A 56 -0.79 -15.24 -2.08
N PRO A 57 -0.67 -14.43 -3.15
CA PRO A 57 -0.29 -14.97 -4.44
C PRO A 57 0.98 -15.80 -4.24
N ASP A 58 1.00 -17.01 -4.78
CA ASP A 58 2.19 -17.85 -4.77
C ASP A 58 3.39 -16.98 -5.12
N LYS A 59 4.44 -16.98 -4.29
CA LYS A 59 5.59 -16.05 -4.45
C LYS A 59 6.22 -16.17 -5.84
N ALA A 60 6.09 -17.34 -6.48
CA ALA A 60 6.50 -17.60 -7.87
C ALA A 60 5.65 -16.85 -8.92
N SER A 61 4.41 -16.49 -8.61
CA SER A 61 3.49 -15.75 -9.50
C SER A 61 3.86 -14.27 -9.68
N VAL A 62 4.86 -13.76 -8.94
CA VAL A 62 5.33 -12.36 -9.01
C VAL A 62 6.61 -12.22 -9.86
N LEU A 63 7.12 -13.32 -10.41
CA LEU A 63 8.31 -13.33 -11.27
C LEU A 63 7.92 -13.07 -12.74
N PRO A 64 8.80 -12.45 -13.55
CA PRO A 64 10.15 -11.97 -13.23
C PRO A 64 10.14 -10.63 -12.49
N ILE A 65 11.10 -10.45 -11.58
CA ILE A 65 11.37 -9.14 -10.96
C ILE A 65 12.51 -8.48 -11.72
N ARG A 66 12.33 -7.23 -12.13
CA ARG A 66 13.38 -6.41 -12.74
C ARG A 66 13.31 -5.00 -12.17
N THR A 67 14.46 -4.49 -11.73
CA THR A 67 14.62 -3.13 -11.24
C THR A 67 15.60 -2.40 -12.16
N PRO A 68 15.12 -1.59 -13.14
CA PRO A 68 15.98 -1.00 -14.16
C PRO A 68 17.00 0.00 -13.61
N GLU A 69 16.75 0.56 -12.42
CA GLU A 69 17.66 1.49 -11.74
C GLU A 69 18.86 0.80 -11.11
N LEU A 70 18.81 -0.54 -10.97
CA LEU A 70 19.79 -1.34 -10.27
C LEU A 70 20.50 -2.31 -11.23
N SER A 71 21.83 -2.31 -11.18
CA SER A 71 22.68 -3.19 -11.98
C SER A 71 23.72 -3.92 -11.12
N PRO A 72 24.16 -5.14 -11.47
CA PRO A 72 25.26 -5.79 -10.78
C PRO A 72 26.53 -4.93 -10.89
N GLY A 73 27.19 -4.65 -9.77
CA GLY A 73 28.39 -3.81 -9.78
C GLY A 73 28.97 -3.53 -8.40
N ALA A 74 30.13 -2.89 -8.38
CA ALA A 74 30.74 -2.41 -7.15
C ALA A 74 30.03 -1.14 -6.64
N LEU A 75 29.99 -0.97 -5.33
CA LEU A 75 29.42 0.20 -4.67
C LEU A 75 30.37 0.71 -3.60
N GLU A 76 30.56 2.03 -3.57
CA GLU A 76 31.35 2.71 -2.54
C GLU A 76 30.58 2.73 -1.21
N ALA A 77 31.21 2.21 -0.15
CA ALA A 77 30.60 2.19 1.17
C ALA A 77 30.35 3.62 1.68
N ARG A 78 29.17 3.83 2.27
CA ARG A 78 28.76 5.13 2.81
C ARG A 78 28.12 4.95 4.18
N SER A 79 28.66 5.65 5.17
CA SER A 79 28.02 5.75 6.48
C SER A 79 26.74 6.58 6.40
N LEU A 80 25.63 6.01 6.86
CA LEU A 80 24.34 6.68 6.99
C LEU A 80 23.77 6.26 8.34
N SER A 81 23.41 7.22 9.18
CA SER A 81 22.85 6.93 10.51
C SER A 81 21.35 6.68 10.39
N MET A 82 20.93 5.43 10.51
CA MET A 82 19.53 5.01 10.44
C MET A 82 19.16 4.17 11.69
N PRO A 83 19.13 4.79 12.89
CA PRO A 83 18.90 4.06 14.14
C PRO A 83 17.51 3.42 14.17
N GLY A 84 17.44 2.18 14.62
CA GLY A 84 16.22 1.36 14.66
C GLY A 84 15.88 0.68 13.34
N MET A 85 16.67 0.85 12.28
CA MET A 85 16.41 0.21 10.99
C MET A 85 16.81 -1.27 11.01
N ARG A 86 15.90 -2.15 10.59
CA ARG A 86 16.26 -3.56 10.34
C ARG A 86 17.22 -3.64 9.16
N SER A 87 18.30 -4.40 9.32
CA SER A 87 19.24 -4.64 8.23
C SER A 87 18.55 -5.34 7.06
N ILE A 88 18.80 -4.87 5.85
CA ILE A 88 18.32 -5.47 4.61
C ILE A 88 19.49 -5.60 3.64
N PHE A 89 19.46 -6.60 2.77
CA PHE A 89 20.43 -6.72 1.69
C PHE A 89 19.73 -6.87 0.35
N LEU A 90 20.30 -6.30 -0.71
CA LEU A 90 19.77 -6.40 -2.07
C LEU A 90 20.69 -7.32 -2.86
N ILE A 91 20.11 -8.27 -3.59
CA ILE A 91 20.81 -9.21 -4.47
C ILE A 91 19.98 -9.45 -5.74
N GLY A 92 20.62 -9.93 -6.80
CA GLY A 92 19.94 -10.51 -7.96
C GLY A 92 20.32 -11.97 -8.19
N ASP A 93 19.94 -12.51 -9.34
CA ASP A 93 20.24 -13.89 -9.75
C ASP A 93 21.59 -14.09 -10.47
N ASP A 94 22.39 -13.03 -10.60
CA ASP A 94 23.72 -13.02 -11.22
C ASP A 94 24.81 -13.65 -10.33
N GLU A 95 25.95 -13.96 -10.94
CA GLU A 95 27.07 -14.62 -10.25
C GLU A 95 27.72 -13.77 -9.16
N LEU A 96 27.77 -12.45 -9.34
CA LEU A 96 28.38 -11.53 -8.37
C LEU A 96 27.54 -11.52 -7.09
N SER A 97 26.21 -11.43 -7.22
CA SER A 97 25.25 -11.57 -6.12
C SER A 97 25.38 -12.91 -5.39
N ARG A 98 25.50 -14.02 -6.12
CA ARG A 98 25.63 -15.37 -5.53
C ARG A 98 26.92 -15.53 -4.74
N ARG A 99 28.04 -15.06 -5.27
CA ARG A 99 29.35 -15.08 -4.58
C ARG A 99 29.33 -14.21 -3.33
N TRP A 100 28.75 -13.02 -3.43
CA TRP A 100 28.62 -12.09 -2.31
C TRP A 100 27.78 -12.70 -1.17
N LEU A 101 26.63 -13.29 -1.51
CA LEU A 101 25.76 -13.96 -0.54
C LEU A 101 26.49 -15.10 0.16
N ALA A 102 27.23 -15.94 -0.57
CA ALA A 102 27.98 -17.04 0.02
C ALA A 102 29.07 -16.57 1.00
N LEU A 103 29.76 -15.48 0.69
CA LEU A 103 30.83 -14.93 1.54
C LEU A 103 30.30 -14.26 2.82
N ARG A 104 29.11 -13.66 2.76
CA ARG A 104 28.55 -12.84 3.86
C ARG A 104 27.40 -13.47 4.59
N ARG A 105 26.96 -14.66 4.19
CA ARG A 105 25.83 -15.40 4.76
C ARG A 105 25.81 -15.37 6.29
N ASP A 106 26.91 -15.77 6.95
CA ASP A 106 26.97 -15.83 8.42
C ASP A 106 26.80 -14.45 9.05
N GLN A 107 27.39 -13.41 8.46
CA GLN A 107 27.21 -12.02 8.90
C GLN A 107 25.75 -11.58 8.73
N LEU A 108 25.11 -11.89 7.60
CA LEU A 108 23.72 -11.53 7.34
C LEU A 108 22.76 -12.21 8.32
N ILE A 109 23.03 -13.46 8.70
CA ILE A 109 22.26 -14.19 9.72
C ILE A 109 22.41 -13.52 11.08
N GLN A 110 23.65 -13.17 11.48
CA GLN A 110 23.91 -12.47 12.75
C GLN A 110 23.21 -11.10 12.83
N LEU A 111 23.11 -10.40 11.70
CA LEU A 111 22.41 -9.12 11.59
C LEU A 111 20.88 -9.27 11.48
N ASN A 112 20.35 -10.50 11.47
CA ASN A 112 18.94 -10.81 11.21
C ASN A 112 18.41 -10.08 9.96
N ALA A 113 19.25 -10.04 8.93
CA ALA A 113 19.01 -9.24 7.74
C ALA A 113 18.00 -9.92 6.80
N VAL A 114 17.14 -9.12 6.16
CA VAL A 114 16.18 -9.60 5.15
C VAL A 114 16.75 -9.38 3.75
N GLY A 115 16.67 -10.40 2.91
CA GLY A 115 17.15 -10.37 1.54
C GLY A 115 16.09 -9.95 0.55
N TYR A 116 16.35 -8.88 -0.17
CA TYR A 116 15.53 -8.38 -1.25
C TYR A 116 16.13 -8.81 -2.58
N VAL A 117 15.40 -9.65 -3.31
CA VAL A 117 15.80 -10.09 -4.65
C VAL A 117 15.21 -9.13 -5.66
N VAL A 118 16.05 -8.21 -6.14
CA VAL A 118 15.64 -7.05 -6.97
C VAL A 118 15.71 -7.32 -8.46
N ASN A 119 16.35 -8.42 -8.86
CA ASN A 119 16.41 -8.89 -10.22
C ASN A 119 16.45 -10.42 -10.23
N VAL A 120 15.45 -11.05 -10.82
CA VAL A 120 15.40 -12.51 -10.98
C VAL A 120 14.56 -12.86 -12.20
N ALA A 121 15.17 -13.60 -13.12
CA ALA A 121 14.55 -13.85 -14.43
C ALA A 121 13.54 -15.00 -14.43
N SER A 122 13.70 -15.99 -13.55
CA SER A 122 12.90 -17.22 -13.57
C SER A 122 12.69 -17.81 -12.18
N GLU A 123 11.70 -18.69 -12.07
CA GLU A 123 11.44 -19.47 -10.86
C GLU A 123 12.60 -20.42 -10.52
N SER A 124 13.27 -21.00 -11.52
CA SER A 124 14.46 -21.83 -11.29
C SER A 124 15.58 -21.03 -10.63
N ALA A 125 15.88 -19.83 -11.14
CA ALA A 125 16.90 -18.95 -10.60
C ALA A 125 16.56 -18.49 -9.16
N TRP A 126 15.26 -18.25 -8.90
CA TRP A 126 14.74 -17.96 -7.56
C TRP A 126 14.94 -19.14 -6.59
N ASN A 127 14.59 -20.35 -7.00
CA ASN A 127 14.77 -21.56 -6.18
C ASN A 127 16.25 -21.84 -5.88
N ASP A 128 17.12 -21.64 -6.85
CA ASP A 128 18.57 -21.75 -6.65
C ASP A 128 19.08 -20.73 -5.63
N LEU A 129 18.64 -19.47 -5.72
CA LEU A 129 18.98 -18.43 -4.75
C LEU A 129 18.48 -18.78 -3.34
N GLN A 130 17.24 -19.26 -3.21
CA GLN A 130 16.69 -19.69 -1.91
C GLN A 130 17.52 -20.83 -1.29
N SER A 131 17.96 -21.80 -2.10
CA SER A 131 18.82 -22.89 -1.65
C SER A 131 20.18 -22.37 -1.14
N GLN A 132 20.78 -21.39 -1.82
CA GLN A 132 22.05 -20.77 -1.39
C GLN A 132 21.89 -19.92 -0.12
N ALA A 133 20.76 -19.23 0.03
CA ALA A 133 20.48 -18.37 1.17
C ALA A 133 20.24 -19.15 2.47
N ASN A 134 19.66 -20.37 2.39
CA ASN A 134 19.43 -21.35 3.47
C ASN A 134 19.45 -20.78 4.90
N GLY A 135 18.33 -20.24 5.39
CA GLY A 135 18.26 -19.63 6.75
C GLY A 135 18.27 -18.11 6.75
N LEU A 136 18.44 -17.48 5.59
CA LEU A 136 18.10 -16.08 5.36
C LEU A 136 16.70 -15.98 4.74
N GLU A 137 15.92 -14.99 5.18
CA GLU A 137 14.62 -14.67 4.59
C GLU A 137 14.84 -13.94 3.27
N LEU A 138 14.33 -14.49 2.16
CA LEU A 138 14.36 -13.85 0.84
C LEU A 138 12.96 -13.44 0.41
N LEU A 139 12.83 -12.22 -0.13
CA LEU A 139 11.61 -11.67 -0.69
C LEU A 139 11.84 -11.17 -2.12
N PRO A 140 10.99 -11.54 -3.09
CA PRO A 140 11.02 -10.95 -4.42
C PRO A 140 10.37 -9.56 -4.34
N VAL A 141 11.15 -8.50 -4.56
CA VAL A 141 10.66 -7.12 -4.44
C VAL A 141 11.30 -6.22 -5.48
N SER A 142 10.54 -5.25 -6.00
CA SER A 142 11.15 -4.17 -6.80
C SER A 142 12.01 -3.29 -5.90
N GLY A 143 13.24 -3.05 -6.33
CA GLY A 143 14.20 -2.21 -5.62
C GLY A 143 14.11 -0.72 -5.96
N SER A 144 13.19 -0.30 -6.84
CA SER A 144 13.20 1.06 -7.42
C SER A 144 13.10 2.18 -6.36
N ASP A 145 12.23 2.04 -5.36
CA ASP A 145 12.11 3.04 -4.27
C ASP A 145 13.40 3.17 -3.46
N LEU A 146 14.01 2.03 -3.11
CA LEU A 146 15.28 2.00 -2.38
C LEU A 146 16.42 2.60 -3.20
N ALA A 147 16.49 2.26 -4.49
CA ALA A 147 17.49 2.78 -5.41
C ALA A 147 17.43 4.32 -5.47
N VAL A 148 16.23 4.88 -5.63
CA VAL A 148 16.04 6.33 -5.72
C VAL A 148 16.32 7.02 -4.38
N ARG A 149 15.77 6.50 -3.28
CA ARG A 149 15.86 7.18 -1.97
C ARG A 149 17.25 7.14 -1.35
N LEU A 150 17.97 6.04 -1.56
CA LEU A 150 19.33 5.87 -1.03
C LEU A 150 20.41 6.27 -2.06
N GLY A 151 20.02 6.57 -3.30
CA GLY A 151 20.94 6.90 -4.39
C GLY A 151 21.85 5.73 -4.74
N ILE A 152 21.31 4.50 -4.68
CA ILE A 152 22.02 3.26 -4.97
C ILE A 152 21.70 2.86 -6.41
N SER A 153 22.74 2.58 -7.20
CA SER A 153 22.60 2.11 -8.59
C SER A 153 23.15 0.70 -8.80
N HIS A 154 23.84 0.16 -7.79
CA HIS A 154 24.52 -1.12 -7.86
C HIS A 154 24.12 -2.05 -6.72
N TYR A 155 24.06 -3.33 -7.04
CA TYR A 155 23.90 -4.44 -6.10
C TYR A 155 24.96 -5.50 -6.43
N PRO A 156 25.24 -6.46 -5.54
CA PRO A 156 24.65 -6.71 -4.23
C PRO A 156 25.07 -5.68 -3.20
N VAL A 157 24.27 -5.44 -2.16
CA VAL A 157 24.60 -4.44 -1.13
C VAL A 157 23.88 -4.75 0.19
N LEU A 158 24.52 -4.48 1.31
CA LEU A 158 23.96 -4.50 2.66
C LEU A 158 23.63 -3.07 3.09
N ILE A 159 22.41 -2.88 3.61
CA ILE A 159 21.91 -1.63 4.17
C ILE A 159 21.58 -1.91 5.63
N SER A 160 22.28 -1.24 6.54
CA SER A 160 22.14 -1.39 7.99
C SER A 160 21.99 -0.03 8.67
N GLU A 161 21.78 -0.02 9.98
CA GLU A 161 21.73 1.20 10.79
C GLU A 161 22.97 2.09 10.66
N LYS A 162 24.11 1.49 10.29
CA LYS A 162 25.41 2.18 10.14
C LYS A 162 25.60 2.76 8.74
N GLY A 163 24.86 2.26 7.75
CA GLY A 163 24.94 2.73 6.38
C GLY A 163 24.85 1.63 5.34
N VAL A 164 25.44 1.91 4.18
CA VAL A 164 25.38 1.11 2.97
C VAL A 164 26.78 0.58 2.67
N GLU A 165 26.93 -0.73 2.51
CA GLU A 165 28.21 -1.40 2.28
C GLU A 165 28.06 -2.67 1.43
N GLN A 166 29.16 -3.10 0.80
CA GLN A 166 29.28 -4.39 0.11
C GLN A 166 30.24 -5.29 0.83
#